data_AF-A0A380EM96-F1
#
_entry.id   AF-A0A380EM96-F1
#
_cell.length_a   1.000
_cell.length_b   1.000
_cell.length_c   1.000
_cell.angle_alpha   90.00
_cell.angle_beta   90.00
_cell.angle_gamma   90.00
#
_symmetry.space_group_name_H-M   'P 1'
#
loop_
_entity.id
_entity.type
_entity.pdbx_description
1 polymer ?
#
loop_
_entity_poly.entity_id
_entity_poly.type
_entity_poly.pdbx_seq_one_letter_code
_entity_poly.pdbx_strand_id
1 'polypeptide(L)' 'MTLDKEDEVCILYGTKNGLVAVPTCVINPGDYVLLPDPGYTDYLAGVLLADGQASPA' A
#
# COMPACT_ATOMS: atom_id res chain seq x y z
N MET A 1 21.23 -18.01 -13.50
CA MET A 1 20.26 -16.91 -13.51
C MET A 1 20.47 -16.12 -12.23
N THR A 2 20.91 -14.88 -12.35
CA THR A 2 20.93 -13.90 -11.26
C THR A 2 19.52 -13.35 -11.09
N LEU A 3 18.99 -13.32 -9.86
CA LEU A 3 17.74 -12.62 -9.57
C LEU A 3 18.01 -11.11 -9.63
N ASP A 4 17.14 -10.37 -10.30
CA ASP A 4 17.12 -8.91 -10.30
C ASP A 4 16.14 -8.43 -9.24
N LYS A 5 16.61 -7.60 -8.30
CA LYS A 5 15.80 -7.01 -7.24
C LYS A 5 14.75 -6.03 -7.77
N GLU A 6 14.96 -5.48 -8.97
CA GLU A 6 14.04 -4.52 -9.59
C GLU A 6 12.85 -5.21 -10.27
N ASP A 7 12.94 -6.52 -10.56
CA ASP A 7 11.93 -7.31 -11.28
C ASP A 7 11.29 -8.40 -10.40
N GLU A 8 11.25 -8.19 -9.08
CA GLU A 8 10.68 -9.20 -8.16
C GLU A 8 9.15 -9.27 -8.28
N VAL A 9 8.64 -10.50 -8.39
CA VAL A 9 7.20 -10.80 -8.45
C VAL A 9 6.77 -11.50 -7.17
N CYS A 10 5.76 -10.97 -6.48
CA CYS A 10 5.13 -11.60 -5.32
C CYS A 10 3.72 -12.07 -5.67
N ILE A 11 3.42 -13.34 -5.39
CA ILE A 11 2.07 -13.90 -5.56
C ILE A 11 1.22 -13.56 -4.33
N LEU A 12 0.11 -12.86 -4.56
CA LEU A 12 -0.82 -12.43 -3.52
C LEU A 12 -2.17 -13.13 -3.68
N TYR A 13 -2.90 -13.29 -2.57
CA TYR A 13 -4.26 -13.85 -2.57
C TYR A 13 -5.29 -12.84 -3.09
N GLY A 14 -5.15 -12.47 -4.37
CA GLY A 14 -5.99 -11.48 -5.04
C GLY A 14 -5.55 -10.04 -4.84
N THR A 15 -6.00 -9.18 -5.76
CA THR A 15 -5.62 -7.77 -5.84
C THR A 15 -6.02 -6.97 -4.61
N LYS A 16 -7.19 -7.23 -4.02
CA LYS A 16 -7.66 -6.53 -2.82
C LYS A 16 -6.75 -6.78 -1.60
N ASN A 17 -6.37 -8.02 -1.34
CA ASN A 17 -5.48 -8.32 -0.22
C ASN A 17 -4.10 -7.70 -0.44
N GLY A 18 -3.59 -7.74 -1.67
CA GLY A 18 -2.33 -7.09 -2.01
C GLY A 18 -2.37 -5.58 -1.79
N LEU A 19 -3.46 -4.93 -2.21
CA LEU A 19 -3.64 -3.50 -2.04
C LEU A 19 -3.60 -3.05 -0.56
N VAL A 20 -4.20 -3.85 0.33
CA VAL A 20 -4.21 -3.53 1.77
C VAL A 20 -2.88 -3.89 2.44
N ALA A 21 -2.18 -4.92 1.95
CA ALA A 21 -0.92 -5.37 2.52
C ALA A 21 0.30 -4.55 2.08
N VAL A 22 0.36 -4.08 0.83
CA VAL A 22 1.51 -3.30 0.33
C VAL A 22 1.83 -2.08 1.21
N PRO A 23 0.85 -1.27 1.65
CA PRO A 23 1.05 -0.18 2.60
C PRO A 23 1.91 -0.54 3.81
N THR A 24 1.68 -1.70 4.44
CA THR A 24 2.40 -2.09 5.66
C THR A 24 3.87 -2.42 5.43
N CYS A 25 4.28 -2.62 4.18
CA CYS A 25 5.66 -2.87 3.80
C CYS A 25 6.44 -1.59 3.46
N VAL A 26 5.75 -0.49 3.13
CA VAL A 26 6.40 0.70 2.52
C VAL A 26 6.14 2.01 3.27
N ILE A 27 5.12 2.08 4.11
CA ILE A 27 4.76 3.25 4.92
C ILE A 27 5.35 3.12 6.32
N ASN A 28 5.89 4.20 6.86
CA ASN A 28 6.26 4.29 8.26
C ASN A 28 5.15 4.97 9.07
N PRO A 29 5.07 4.70 10.38
CA PRO A 29 4.14 5.39 11.27
C PRO A 29 4.27 6.91 11.19
N GLY A 30 3.14 7.58 10.94
CA GLY A 30 3.05 9.03 10.81
C GLY A 30 3.31 9.59 9.41
N ASP A 31 3.70 8.78 8.43
CA ASP A 31 3.85 9.22 7.04
C ASP A 31 2.51 9.64 6.43
N TYR A 32 2.54 10.67 5.58
CA TYR A 32 1.36 11.10 4.83
C TYR A 32 1.28 10.41 3.47
N VAL A 33 0.10 9.89 3.16
CA VAL A 33 -0.20 9.19 1.90
C VAL A 33 -1.30 9.92 1.15
N LEU A 34 -1.00 10.28 -0.10
CA LEU A 34 -1.95 10.95 -0.98
C LEU A 34 -3.00 9.95 -1.48
N LEU A 35 -4.27 10.20 -1.16
CA LEU A 35 -5.40 9.39 -1.59
C LEU A 35 -6.34 10.22 -2.49
N PRO A 36 -6.90 9.62 -3.55
CA PRO A 36 -7.90 10.29 -4.37
C PRO A 36 -9.18 10.57 -3.58
N ASP A 37 -9.86 11.67 -3.90
CA ASP A 37 -11.16 12.06 -3.33
C ASP A 37 -12.18 12.34 -4.45
N PRO A 38 -13.24 11.52 -4.61
CA PRO A 38 -13.56 10.32 -3.82
C PRO A 38 -12.66 9.13 -4.21
N GLY A 39 -12.17 8.42 -3.19
CA GLY A 39 -11.28 7.27 -3.37
C GLY A 39 -11.96 5.92 -3.09
N TYR A 40 -11.27 4.82 -3.44
CA TYR A 40 -11.68 3.48 -3.02
C TYR A 40 -11.41 3.30 -1.52
N THR A 41 -12.40 2.81 -0.77
CA THR A 41 -12.34 2.73 0.71
C THR A 41 -11.18 1.89 1.24
N ASP A 42 -10.73 0.88 0.50
CA ASP A 42 -9.64 0.01 0.97
C ASP A 42 -8.27 0.71 0.90
N TYR A 43 -8.12 1.80 0.13
CA TYR A 43 -6.90 2.61 0.17
C TYR A 43 -6.68 3.21 1.55
N LEU A 44 -7.73 3.80 2.13
CA LEU A 44 -7.68 4.36 3.47
C LEU A 44 -7.40 3.27 4.52
N ALA A 45 -8.05 2.10 4.39
CA ALA A 45 -7.84 1.00 5.32
C ALA A 45 -6.38 0.53 5.35
N GLY A 46 -5.74 0.39 4.19
CA GLY A 46 -4.33 0.01 4.09
C GLY A 46 -3.39 1.04 4.72
N VAL A 47 -3.63 2.34 4.50
CA VAL A 47 -2.82 3.42 5.10
C VAL A 47 -2.92 3.41 6.63
N LEU A 48 -4.14 3.29 7.17
CA LEU A 48 -4.35 3.27 8.62
C LEU A 48 -3.76 2.02 9.29
N LEU A 49 -3.77 0.86 8.61
CA LEU A 49 -3.13 -0.36 9.10
C LEU A 49 -1.60 -0.26 9.19
N ALA A 50 -0.99 0.66 8.43
CA ALA A 50 0.43 0.95 8.47
C ALA A 50 0.79 2.12 9.40
N ASP A 51 -0.14 2.56 10.25
CA ASP A 51 -0.03 3.74 11.12
C ASP A 51 0.25 5.06 10.36
N GLY A 52 -0.09 5.10 9.06
CA GLY A 52 0.03 6.29 8.21
C GLY A 52 -1.17 7.23 8.33
N GLN A 53 -1.06 8.40 7.71
CA GLN A 53 -2.09 9.43 7.67
C GLN A 53 -2.54 9.68 6.23
N ALA A 54 -3.84 9.68 5.98
CA ALA A 54 -4.37 9.99 4.67
C ALA A 54 -4.38 11.52 4.44
N SER A 55 -3.86 11.95 3.29
CA SER A 55 -3.98 13.31 2.77
C SER A 55 -4.70 13.25 1.42
N PRO A 56 -5.54 14.23 1.07
CA PRO A 56 -6.07 14.33 -0.29
C PRO A 56 -4.93 14.54 -1.29
N ALA A 57 -5.04 13.83 -2.43
CA ALA A 57 -4.17 13.96 -3.61
C ALA A 57 -4.58 15.14 -4.50
#